data_AF-A0A7W7LRA5-F1
#
_entry.id   AF-A0A7W7LRA5-F1
#
_cell.length_a   1.000
_cell.length_b   1.000
_cell.length_c   1.000
_cell.angle_alpha   90.00
_cell.angle_beta   90.00
_cell.angle_gamma   90.00
#
_symmetry.space_group_name_H-M   'P 1'
#
loop_
_entity.id
_entity.type
_entity.pdbx_description
1 polymer ?
#
loop_
_entity_poly.entity_id
_entity_poly.type
_entity_poly.pdbx_seq_one_letter_code
_entity_poly.pdbx_strand_id
1 'polypeptide(L)' 'MRAPQLAARHRAAARGERTALADRVHGELAAELPDEDLGQDLDDCLDTYVLGSKPRCEEVEYLELVQEAIDRIERGR' A
#
# COMPACT_ATOMS: atom_id res chain seq x y z
N MET A 1 -1.50 -22.21 -34.01
CA MET A 1 -1.33 -22.12 -32.55
C MET A 1 -1.48 -20.66 -32.12
N ARG A 2 -2.58 -20.28 -31.44
CA ARG A 2 -2.75 -18.90 -30.96
C ARG A 2 -3.61 -18.89 -29.69
N ALA A 3 -2.99 -19.13 -28.54
CA ALA A 3 -3.62 -18.91 -27.24
C ALA A 3 -2.60 -18.48 -26.16
N PRO A 4 -2.25 -17.18 -26.08
CA PRO A 4 -1.77 -16.58 -24.83
C PRO A 4 -2.66 -15.42 -24.32
N GLN A 5 -3.80 -15.14 -24.98
CA GLN A 5 -4.53 -13.87 -24.82
C GLN A 5 -5.43 -13.79 -23.58
N LEU A 6 -5.94 -14.92 -23.09
CA LEU A 6 -6.84 -14.97 -21.91
C LEU A 6 -6.08 -14.79 -20.59
N ALA A 7 -4.92 -15.42 -20.42
CA ALA A 7 -4.11 -15.30 -19.21
C ALA A 7 -3.56 -13.87 -19.01
N ALA A 8 -3.18 -13.18 -20.09
CA ALA A 8 -2.72 -11.79 -20.03
C ALA A 8 -3.84 -10.83 -19.58
N ARG A 9 -5.08 -11.07 -20.01
CA ARG A 9 -6.25 -10.26 -19.61
C ARG A 9 -6.60 -10.45 -18.14
N HIS A 10 -6.59 -11.68 -17.64
CA HIS A 10 -6.80 -11.94 -16.22
C HIS A 10 -5.73 -11.30 -15.33
N ARG A 11 -4.44 -11.34 -15.74
CA ARG A 11 -3.38 -10.64 -15.01
C ARG A 11 -3.53 -9.12 -15.03
N ALA A 12 -3.93 -8.54 -16.16
CA ALA A 12 -4.16 -7.10 -16.25
C ALA A 12 -5.35 -6.65 -15.38
N ALA A 13 -6.43 -7.43 -15.33
CA ALA A 13 -7.58 -7.18 -14.47
C ALA A 13 -7.20 -7.29 -12.98
N ALA A 14 -6.54 -8.38 -12.58
CA ALA A 14 -6.07 -8.54 -11.19
C ALA A 14 -5.09 -7.44 -10.77
N ARG A 15 -4.23 -6.97 -11.69
CA ARG A 15 -3.35 -5.82 -11.44
C ARG A 15 -4.16 -4.52 -11.25
N GLY A 16 -5.18 -4.29 -12.08
CA GLY A 16 -6.06 -3.13 -11.96
C GLY A 16 -6.87 -3.14 -10.67
N GLU A 17 -7.39 -4.29 -10.25
CA GLU A 17 -8.08 -4.48 -8.97
C GLU A 17 -7.15 -4.21 -7.78
N ARG A 18 -5.90 -4.70 -7.85
CA ARG A 18 -4.89 -4.42 -6.81
C ARG A 18 -4.53 -2.94 -6.74
N THR A 19 -4.41 -2.24 -7.88
CA THR A 19 -4.15 -0.79 -7.90
C THR A 19 -5.34 -0.01 -7.32
N ALA A 20 -6.57 -0.34 -7.69
CA ALA A 20 -7.75 0.32 -7.12
C ALA A 20 -7.89 0.07 -5.61
N LEU A 21 -7.52 -1.12 -5.13
CA LEU A 21 -7.44 -1.41 -3.69
C LEU A 21 -6.34 -0.59 -3.01
N ALA A 22 -5.16 -0.51 -3.61
CA ALA A 22 -4.06 0.31 -3.09
C ALA A 22 -4.44 1.78 -2.97
N ASP A 23 -5.06 2.36 -4.01
CA ASP A 23 -5.53 3.75 -4.00
C ASP A 23 -6.55 3.99 -2.88
N ARG A 24 -7.46 3.02 -2.67
CA ARG A 24 -8.45 3.10 -1.60
C ARG A 24 -7.81 3.05 -0.21
N VAL A 25 -6.96 2.05 0.03
CA VAL A 25 -6.26 1.87 1.32
C VAL A 25 -5.39 3.08 1.60
N HIS A 26 -4.72 3.64 0.60
CA HIS A 26 -3.95 4.87 0.72
C HIS A 26 -4.82 6.07 1.10
N GLY A 27 -6.01 6.20 0.52
CA GLY A 27 -6.96 7.26 0.88
C GLY A 27 -7.49 7.13 2.31
N GLU A 28 -7.75 5.90 2.78
CA GLU A 28 -8.12 5.61 4.17
C GLU A 28 -6.97 6.00 5.11
N LEU A 29 -5.74 5.59 4.79
CA LEU A 29 -4.55 5.87 5.57
C LEU A 29 -4.22 7.36 5.65
N ALA A 30 -4.33 8.09 4.53
CA ALA A 30 -4.12 9.54 4.48
C ALA A 30 -5.20 10.32 5.26
N ALA A 31 -6.39 9.75 5.45
CA ALA A 31 -7.41 10.34 6.31
C ALA A 31 -7.08 10.17 7.81
N GLU A 32 -6.43 9.06 8.18
CA GLU A 32 -5.94 8.81 9.55
C GLU A 32 -4.64 9.55 9.85
N LEU A 33 -3.79 9.73 8.84
CA LEU A 33 -2.47 10.37 8.93
C LEU A 33 -2.36 11.56 7.94
N PRO A 34 -3.12 12.64 8.16
CA PRO A 34 -3.16 13.76 7.21
C PRO A 34 -1.87 14.57 7.13
N ASP A 35 -1.02 14.51 8.16
CA ASP A 35 0.26 15.21 8.23
C ASP A 35 1.41 14.40 7.61
N GLU A 36 1.20 13.12 7.32
CA GLU A 36 2.24 12.21 6.81
C GLU A 36 2.25 12.20 5.28
N ASP A 37 3.45 12.31 4.71
CA ASP A 37 3.66 12.09 3.28
C ASP A 37 3.92 10.60 3.01
N LEU A 38 2.84 9.88 2.70
CA LEU A 38 2.86 8.42 2.48
C LEU A 38 3.37 8.02 1.08
N GLY A 39 3.69 8.98 0.21
CA GLY A 39 4.19 8.71 -1.14
C GLY A 39 3.14 8.12 -2.09
N GLN A 40 3.59 7.42 -3.14
CA GLN A 40 2.72 6.69 -4.08
C GLN A 40 2.68 5.18 -3.82
N ASP A 41 3.70 4.65 -3.16
CA ASP A 41 3.81 3.25 -2.77
C ASP A 41 4.18 3.20 -1.28
N LEU A 42 3.39 2.46 -0.50
CA LEU A 42 3.59 2.33 0.93
C LEU A 42 4.85 1.51 1.25
N ASP A 43 5.28 0.63 0.36
CA ASP A 43 6.52 -0.14 0.52
C ASP A 43 7.74 0.79 0.42
N ASP A 44 7.75 1.66 -0.61
CA ASP A 44 8.77 2.70 -0.78
C ASP A 44 8.75 3.71 0.40
N CYS A 45 7.55 4.01 0.94
CA CYS A 45 7.40 4.86 2.12
C CYS A 45 8.10 4.26 3.35
N LEU A 46 7.92 2.96 3.61
CA LEU A 46 8.59 2.28 4.72
C LEU A 46 10.10 2.14 4.49
N ASP A 47 10.53 1.82 3.27
CA ASP A 47 11.95 1.67 2.93
C ASP A 47 12.74 2.98 3.10
N THR A 48 12.08 4.12 2.90
CA THR A 48 12.68 5.45 3.06
C THR A 48 12.50 6.06 4.46
N TYR A 49 11.77 5.38 5.34
CA TYR A 49 11.49 5.86 6.69
C TYR A 49 12.75 5.95 7.56
N VAL A 50 12.90 7.07 8.28
CA VAL A 50 14.03 7.30 9.19
C VAL A 50 13.59 7.02 10.63
N LEU A 51 14.19 5.99 11.25
CA LEU A 51 13.97 5.66 12.65
C LEU A 51 14.41 6.81 13.58
N GLY A 52 13.61 7.08 14.59
CA GLY A 52 13.78 8.20 15.53
C GLY A 52 13.28 9.54 14.98
N SER A 53 12.56 9.55 13.86
CA SER A 53 11.92 10.77 13.32
C SER A 53 10.74 11.25 14.18
N LYS A 54 10.18 10.36 15.02
CA LYS A 54 9.06 10.61 15.92
C LYS A 54 9.30 10.04 17.32
N PRO A 55 8.52 10.47 18.34
CA PRO A 55 8.47 9.80 19.63
C PRO A 55 8.18 8.29 19.46
N ARG A 56 8.81 7.46 20.29
CA ARG A 56 8.79 6.00 20.11
C ARG A 56 7.39 5.38 20.08
N CYS A 57 6.43 5.91 20.85
CA CYS A 57 5.06 5.44 20.83
C CYS A 57 4.38 5.73 19.48
N GLU A 58 4.54 6.96 18.98
CA GLU A 58 3.98 7.39 17.69
C GLU A 58 4.66 6.69 16.51
N GLU A 59 5.96 6.44 16.60
CA GLU A 59 6.72 5.70 15.58
C GLU A 59 6.22 4.25 15.45
N VAL A 60 5.97 3.57 16.58
CA VAL A 60 5.44 2.20 16.54
C VAL A 60 4.03 2.18 15.98
N GLU A 61 3.15 3.08 16.43
CA GLU A 61 1.78 3.18 15.92
C GLU A 61 1.76 3.47 14.41
N TYR A 62 2.60 4.40 13.94
CA TYR A 62 2.75 4.70 12.53
C TYR A 62 3.17 3.46 11.73
N LEU A 63 4.27 2.81 12.13
CA LEU A 63 4.80 1.65 11.40
C LEU A 63 3.81 0.48 11.39
N GLU A 64 3.08 0.23 12.47
CA GLU A 64 2.03 -0.78 12.53
C GLU A 64 0.88 -0.47 11.56
N LEU A 65 0.42 0.78 11.52
CA LEU A 65 -0.67 1.22 10.64
C LEU A 65 -0.30 1.08 9.16
N VAL A 66 0.89 1.56 8.78
CA VAL A 66 1.38 1.45 7.39
C VAL A 66 1.61 -0.01 7.00
N GLN A 67 2.20 -0.83 7.89
CA GLN A 67 2.42 -2.24 7.62
C GLN A 67 1.09 -3.01 7.47
N GLU A 68 0.08 -2.69 8.26
CA GLU A 68 -1.26 -3.28 8.13
C GLU A 68 -1.90 -2.91 6.78
N ALA A 69 -1.75 -1.65 6.35
CA ALA A 69 -2.22 -1.19 5.05
C ALA A 69 -1.58 -1.97 3.89
N ILE A 70 -0.26 -2.17 3.93
CA ILE A 70 0.47 -3.01 2.96
C ILE A 70 -0.08 -4.44 2.97
N ASP A 71 -0.20 -5.05 4.15
CA ASP A 71 -0.74 -6.39 4.34
C ASP A 71 -2.14 -6.56 3.73
N ARG A 72 -3.01 -5.56 3.86
CA ARG A 72 -4.36 -5.55 3.26
C ARG A 72 -4.30 -5.56 1.73
N ILE A 73 -3.44 -4.72 1.14
CA ILE A 73 -3.23 -4.64 -0.30
C ILE A 73 -2.65 -5.96 -0.86
N GLU A 74 -1.70 -6.57 -0.17
CA GLU A 74 -1.12 -7.85 -0.56
C GLU A 74 -2.10 -9.02 -0.46
N ARG A 75 -2.96 -9.00 0.57
CA ARG A 75 -3.98 -10.03 0.80
C ARG A 75 -5.25 -9.80 -0.02
N GLY A 76 -5.39 -8.63 -0.67
CA GLY A 76 -6.56 -8.27 -1.47
C GLY A 76 -7.83 -8.04 -0.63
N ARG A 77 -7.70 -7.50 0.58
CA ARG A 77 -8.82 -7.27 1.51
C ARG A 77 -9.09 -5.79 1.74
#